data_AF-A0A9E3Y7E9-F1
#
_entry.id   AF-A0A9E3Y7E9-F1
#
_cell.length_a   1.000
_cell.length_b   1.000
_cell.length_c   1.000
_cell.angle_alpha   90.00
_cell.angle_beta   90.00
_cell.angle_gamma   90.00
#
_symmetry.space_group_name_H-M   'P 1'
#
loop_
_entity.id
_entity.type
_entity.pdbx_description
1 polymer ?
#
loop_
_entity_poly.entity_id
_entity_poly.type
_entity_poly.pdbx_seq_one_letter_code
_entity_poly.pdbx_strand_id
1 'polypeptide(L)'
;MPRMQVYLPDDLYRELKERGLPASELLQQAVRAELRRQSLLAETDAYLSELIDEVGEPTPDEMARAEAIARRLALHPVDRAG
;
A
#
# COMPACT_ATOMS: atom_id res chain seq x y z
N MET A 1 6.82 -27.01 -9.52
CA MET A 1 7.00 -25.84 -8.63
C MET A 1 7.45 -26.32 -7.26
N PRO A 2 8.27 -25.53 -6.52
CA PRO A 2 8.63 -25.87 -5.15
C PRO A 2 7.38 -25.93 -4.25
N ARG A 3 7.33 -26.92 -3.35
CA ARG A 3 6.23 -27.08 -2.38
C ARG A 3 6.67 -26.51 -1.05
N MET A 4 5.91 -25.54 -0.54
CA MET A 4 6.11 -24.95 0.78
C MET A 4 5.02 -25.45 1.73
N GLN A 5 5.40 -25.85 2.95
CA GLN A 5 4.47 -26.12 4.03
C GLN A 5 4.40 -24.88 4.92
N VAL A 6 3.20 -24.37 5.17
CA VAL A 6 2.97 -23.20 6.03
C VAL A 6 1.96 -23.55 7.11
N TYR A 7 2.16 -22.98 8.29
CA TYR A 7 1.19 -23.07 9.37
C TYR A 7 0.06 -22.07 9.13
N LEU A 8 -1.16 -22.52 9.32
CA LEU A 8 -2.35 -21.69 9.24
C LEU A 8 -3.02 -21.67 10.62
N PRO A 9 -3.31 -20.49 11.18
CA PRO A 9 -4.12 -20.36 12.39
C PRO A 9 -5.45 -21.13 12.31
N ASP A 10 -5.88 -21.69 13.44
CA ASP A 10 -7.04 -22.60 13.52
C ASP A 10 -8.38 -21.96 13.11
N ASP A 11 -8.52 -20.66 13.30
CA ASP A 11 -9.66 -19.87 12.85
C ASP A 11 -9.71 -19.81 11.31
N LEU A 12 -8.60 -19.44 10.67
CA LEU A 12 -8.50 -19.38 9.21
C LEU A 12 -8.64 -20.76 8.57
N TYR A 13 -8.11 -21.81 9.22
CA TYR A 13 -8.31 -23.18 8.77
C TYR A 13 -9.80 -23.57 8.74
N ARG A 14 -10.54 -23.26 9.81
CA ARG A 14 -11.97 -23.53 9.90
C ARG A 14 -12.74 -22.77 8.82
N GLU A 15 -12.47 -21.49 8.64
CA GLU A 15 -13.14 -20.69 7.61
C GLU A 15 -12.92 -21.22 6.19
N LEU A 16 -11.69 -21.64 5.85
CA LEU A 16 -11.41 -22.23 4.55
C LEU A 16 -12.16 -23.55 4.34
N LYS A 17 -12.26 -24.37 5.40
CA LYS A 17 -12.97 -25.65 5.35
C LYS A 17 -14.48 -25.48 5.20
N GLU A 18 -15.07 -24.60 6.00
CA GLU A 18 -16.51 -24.32 5.97
C GLU A 18 -16.95 -23.78 4.60
N ARG A 19 -16.09 -22.98 3.96
CA ARG A 19 -16.38 -22.33 2.66
C ARG A 19 -15.87 -23.12 1.45
N GLY A 20 -15.18 -24.25 1.67
CA GLY A 20 -14.63 -25.09 0.60
C GLY A 20 -13.56 -24.39 -0.27
N LEU A 21 -12.82 -23.45 0.31
CA LEU A 21 -11.90 -22.60 -0.44
C LEU A 21 -10.53 -23.26 -0.69
N PRO A 22 -9.93 -23.07 -1.89
CA PRO A 22 -8.62 -23.63 -2.22
C PRO A 22 -7.49 -22.85 -1.55
N ALA A 23 -7.02 -23.34 -0.39
CA ALA A 23 -5.98 -22.70 0.42
C ALA A 23 -4.71 -22.33 -0.37
N SER A 24 -4.24 -23.22 -1.23
CA SER A 24 -3.02 -23.01 -2.03
C SER A 24 -3.17 -21.87 -3.04
N GLU A 25 -4.33 -21.73 -3.67
CA GLU A 25 -4.57 -20.67 -4.66
C GLU A 25 -4.74 -19.32 -3.98
N LEU A 26 -5.47 -19.28 -2.86
CA LEU A 26 -5.61 -18.08 -2.05
C LEU A 26 -4.27 -17.58 -1.53
N LEU A 27 -3.43 -18.49 -1.02
CA LEU A 27 -2.08 -18.13 -0.57
C LEU A 27 -1.23 -17.59 -1.73
N GLN A 28 -1.29 -18.22 -2.91
CA GLN A 28 -0.56 -17.73 -4.09
C GLN A 28 -1.01 -16.33 -4.50
N GLN A 29 -2.31 -16.06 -4.50
CA GLN A 29 -2.86 -14.75 -4.82
C GLN A 29 -2.44 -13.70 -3.78
N ALA A 30 -2.55 -14.03 -2.49
CA ALA A 30 -2.14 -13.16 -1.39
C ALA A 30 -0.65 -12.82 -1.46
N VAL A 31 0.21 -13.81 -1.67
CA VAL A 31 1.66 -13.61 -1.82
C VAL A 31 1.97 -12.73 -3.03
N ARG A 32 1.31 -12.94 -4.19
CA ARG A 32 1.51 -12.08 -5.37
C ARG A 32 1.07 -10.64 -5.10
N ALA A 33 -0.06 -10.44 -4.43
CA ALA A 33 -0.56 -9.12 -4.09
C ALA A 33 0.39 -8.39 -3.15
N GLU A 34 0.90 -9.08 -2.13
CA GLU A 34 1.84 -8.50 -1.16
C GLU A 34 3.19 -8.16 -1.80
N LEU A 35 3.76 -9.07 -2.60
CA LEU A 35 5.00 -8.79 -3.32
C LEU A 35 4.86 -7.60 -4.27
N ARG A 36 3.71 -7.47 -4.96
CA ARG A 36 3.43 -6.31 -5.80
C ARG A 36 3.33 -5.03 -4.97
N ARG A 37 2.64 -5.07 -3.83
CA ARG A 37 2.54 -3.93 -2.90
C ARG A 37 3.93 -3.49 -2.43
N GLN A 38 4.77 -4.43 -1.99
CA GLN A 38 6.13 -4.13 -1.54
C GLN A 38 7.00 -3.55 -2.65
N SER A 39 6.88 -4.08 -3.87
CA SER A 39 7.59 -3.53 -5.03
C SER A 39 7.20 -2.08 -5.31
N LEU A 40 5.91 -1.74 -5.24
CA LEU A 40 5.43 -0.37 -5.46
C LEU A 40 5.89 0.58 -4.35
N LEU A 41 5.91 0.12 -3.10
CA LEU A 41 6.44 0.91 -1.98
C LEU A 41 7.93 1.17 -2.16
N ALA A 42 8.71 0.15 -2.50
CA ALA A 42 10.14 0.30 -2.74
C ALA A 42 10.44 1.26 -3.91
N GLU A 43 9.66 1.21 -4.99
CA GLU A 43 9.76 2.16 -6.11
C GLU A 43 9.39 3.58 -5.69
N THR A 44 8.37 3.73 -4.83
CA THR A 44 7.98 5.04 -4.27
C THR A 44 9.09 5.60 -3.37
N ASP A 45 9.69 4.77 -2.52
CA ASP A 45 10.78 5.18 -1.63
C ASP A 45 12.02 5.58 -2.44
N ALA A 46 12.35 4.84 -3.50
CA ALA A 46 13.44 5.18 -4.41
C ALA A 46 13.19 6.53 -5.10
N TYR A 47 11.98 6.73 -5.63
CA TYR A 47 11.59 8.00 -6.24
C TYR A 47 11.65 9.17 -5.27
N LEU A 48 11.18 9.00 -4.03
CA LEU A 48 11.26 10.04 -3.01
C LEU A 48 12.71 10.38 -2.65
N SER A 49 13.58 9.37 -2.55
CA SER A 49 15.01 9.58 -2.32
C SER A 49 15.64 10.39 -3.46
N GLU A 50 15.39 10.03 -4.71
CA GLU A 50 15.90 10.76 -5.88
C GLU A 50 15.40 12.20 -5.90
N LEU A 51 14.13 12.42 -5.56
CA LEU A 51 13.55 13.76 -5.51
C LEU A 51 14.19 14.61 -4.40
N ILE A 52 14.39 14.05 -3.21
CA ILE A 52 15.06 14.74 -2.10
C ILE A 52 16.50 15.07 -2.47
N ASP A 53 17.20 14.18 -3.18
CA ASP A 53 18.55 14.46 -3.67
C ASP A 53 18.57 15.60 -4.71
N GLU A 54 17.52 15.73 -5.52
CA GLU A 54 17.37 16.79 -6.53
C GLU A 54 17.00 18.15 -5.91
N VAL A 55 16.01 18.19 -5.01
CA VAL A 55 15.41 19.46 -4.53
C VAL A 55 15.73 19.79 -3.06
N GLY A 56 16.31 18.86 -2.32
CA GLY A 56 16.56 18.95 -0.88
C GLY A 56 15.37 18.49 -0.03
N GLU A 57 15.63 18.27 1.26
CA GLU A 57 14.60 17.96 2.26
C GLU A 57 13.67 19.16 2.47
N PRO A 58 12.34 18.95 2.56
CA PRO A 58 11.41 20.03 2.82
C PRO A 58 11.61 20.60 4.23
N THR A 59 11.62 21.93 4.33
CA THR A 59 11.72 22.60 5.62
C THR A 59 10.40 22.54 6.39
N PRO A 60 10.41 22.71 7.73
CA PRO A 60 9.18 22.75 8.53
C PRO A 60 8.17 23.82 8.08
N ASP A 61 8.65 24.98 7.61
CA ASP A 61 7.80 26.07 7.13
C ASP A 61 7.13 25.72 5.79
N GLU A 62 7.86 25.06 4.88
CA GLU A 62 7.32 24.55 3.62
C GLU A 62 6.27 23.47 3.86
N MET A 63 6.53 22.56 4.80
CA MET A 63 5.58 21.54 5.24
C MET A 63 4.30 22.16 5.81
N ALA A 64 4.42 23.15 6.71
CA ALA A 64 3.28 23.83 7.29
C ALA A 64 2.44 24.56 6.23
N ARG A 65 3.11 25.17 5.23
CA ARG A 65 2.44 25.81 4.09
C ARG A 65 1.73 24.78 3.20
N ALA A 66 2.37 23.66 2.90
CA ALA A 66 1.78 22.58 2.10
C ALA A 66 0.53 22.00 2.77
N GLU A 67 0.58 21.75 4.09
CA GLU A 67 -0.59 21.30 4.86
C GLU A 67 -1.74 22.31 4.83
N ALA A 68 -1.44 23.61 4.97
CA ALA A 68 -2.46 24.66 4.90
C ALA A 68 -3.16 24.68 3.54
N ILE A 69 -2.41 24.45 2.45
CA ILE A 69 -2.96 24.31 1.10
C ILE A 69 -3.84 23.05 1.00
N ALA A 70 -3.34 21.90 1.46
CA ALA A 70 -4.10 20.64 1.42
C ALA A 70 -5.42 20.73 2.21
N ARG A 71 -5.38 21.32 3.42
CA ARG A 71 -6.59 21.57 4.23
C ARG A 71 -7.59 22.47 3.49
N ARG A 72 -7.13 23.55 2.86
CA ARG A 72 -7.99 24.44 2.08
C ARG A 72 -8.66 23.72 0.91
N LEU A 73 -7.92 22.86 0.20
CA LEU A 73 -8.45 22.06 -0.91
C LEU A 73 -9.44 20.98 -0.45
N ALA A 74 -9.24 20.38 0.73
CA ALA A 74 -10.17 19.41 1.29
C ALA A 74 -11.50 20.06 1.74
N LEU A 75 -11.46 21.31 2.22
CA LEU A 75 -12.64 22.07 2.67
C LEU A 75 -13.42 22.71 1.51
N HIS A 76 -12.76 22.96 0.39
CA HIS A 76 -13.41 23.32 -0.86
C HIS A 76 -13.28 22.15 -1.83
N PRO A 77 -14.16 21.13 -1.76
CA PRO A 77 -14.27 20.19 -2.86
C PRO A 77 -14.56 21.06 -4.07
N VAL A 78 -13.59 21.14 -4.97
CA VAL A 78 -13.73 21.87 -6.22
C VAL A 78 -15.03 21.39 -6.82
N ASP A 79 -16.02 22.29 -6.90
CA ASP A 79 -17.24 22.08 -7.64
C ASP A 79 -16.79 21.82 -9.08
N ARG A 80 -16.51 20.56 -9.41
CA ARG A 80 -16.40 20.11 -10.78
C ARG A 80 -17.83 20.00 -11.29
N ALA A 81 -18.30 21.17 -11.70
CA ALA A 81 -19.37 21.34 -12.65
C ALA A 81 -19.10 20.49 -13.91
N GLY A 82 -20.17 19.85 -14.40
CA GLY A 82 -20.40 19.53 -15.81
C GLY A 82 -19.71 18.30 -16.36
#